data_AF-A0A933C389-F1
#
_entry.id   AF-A0A933C389-F1
#
_cell.length_a   1.000
_cell.length_b   1.000
_cell.length_c   1.000
_cell.angle_alpha   90.00
_cell.angle_beta   90.00
_cell.angle_gamma   90.00
#
_symmetry.space_group_name_H-M   'P 1'
#
loop_
_entity.id
_entity.type
_entity.pdbx_description
1 polymer ?
#
loop_
_entity_poly.entity_id
_entity_poly.type
_entity_poly.pdbx_seq_one_letter_code
_entity_poly.pdbx_strand_id
1 'polypeptide(L)' 'MSDDTLAQILVKGGKGMPAFEKLLKPDEVLELVNYIRTLQP' A
#
# COMPACT_ATOMS: atom_id res chain seq x y z
N MET A 1 -9.43 -3.90 -7.84
CA MET A 1 -8.31 -4.19 -6.90
C MET A 1 -8.82 -3.96 -5.49
N SER A 2 -8.61 -4.88 -4.55
CA SER A 2 -9.05 -4.71 -3.14
C SER A 2 -8.03 -3.94 -2.31
N ASP A 3 -8.46 -3.40 -1.17
CA ASP A 3 -7.58 -2.69 -0.23
C ASP A 3 -6.50 -3.59 0.32
N ASP A 4 -6.84 -4.84 0.64
CA ASP A 4 -5.87 -5.85 1.09
C ASP A 4 -4.80 -6.12 0.03
N THR A 5 -5.19 -6.17 -1.25
CA THR A 5 -4.23 -6.36 -2.34
C THR A 5 -3.29 -5.16 -2.45
N LEU A 6 -3.83 -3.94 -2.29
CA LEU A 6 -3.05 -2.71 -2.35
C LEU A 6 -2.05 -2.61 -1.19
N ALA A 7 -2.52 -2.91 0.03
CA ALA A 7 -1.69 -2.96 1.23
C ALA A 7 -0.58 -4.00 1.09
N GLN A 8 -0.87 -5.19 0.53
CA GLN A 8 0.15 -6.19 0.29
C GLN A 8 1.19 -5.75 -0.74
N ILE A 9 0.79 -5.07 -1.82
CA ILE A 9 1.75 -4.53 -2.80
C ILE A 9 2.64 -3.45 -2.17
N LEU A 10 2.10 -2.59 -1.30
CA LEU A 10 2.88 -1.59 -0.57
C LEU A 10 3.90 -2.24 0.37
N VAL A 11 3.46 -3.23 1.14
CA VAL A 11 4.29 -3.88 2.16
C VAL A 11 5.35 -4.80 1.51
N LYS A 12 4.93 -5.69 0.62
CA LYS A 12 5.76 -6.75 0.04
C LYS A 12 6.44 -6.35 -1.28
N GLY A 13 6.06 -5.22 -1.86
CA GLY A 13 6.48 -4.84 -3.20
C GLY A 13 5.68 -5.58 -4.28
N GLY A 14 5.97 -5.25 -5.53
CA GLY A 14 5.24 -5.75 -6.71
C GLY A 14 6.12 -5.79 -7.96
N LYS A 15 5.52 -5.71 -9.16
CA LYS A 15 6.20 -5.71 -10.48
C LYS A 15 7.30 -4.65 -10.60
N GLY A 16 8.51 -4.94 -10.09
CA GLY A 16 9.63 -3.99 -10.03
C GLY A 16 9.52 -2.93 -8.92
N MET A 17 8.49 -2.99 -8.06
CA MET A 17 8.34 -2.09 -6.92
C MET A 17 9.00 -2.73 -5.68
N PRO A 18 9.91 -2.03 -4.98
CA PRO A 18 10.52 -2.53 -3.76
C PRO A 18 9.50 -2.66 -2.62
N ALA A 19 9.81 -3.50 -1.65
CA ALA A 19 9.01 -3.67 -0.43
C ALA A 19 9.23 -2.47 0.52
N PHE A 20 8.14 -1.92 1.08
CA PHE A 20 8.20 -0.81 2.05
C PHE A 20 7.94 -1.24 3.50
N GLU A 21 7.83 -2.55 3.78
CA GLU A 21 7.54 -3.08 5.12
C GLU A 21 8.51 -2.63 6.23
N LYS A 22 9.75 -2.23 5.87
CA LYS A 22 10.75 -1.74 6.82
C LYS A 22 10.71 -0.22 7.01
N LEU A 23 9.98 0.49 6.15
CA LEU A 23 9.89 1.95 6.14
C LEU A 23 8.55 2.45 6.63
N LEU A 24 7.48 1.67 6.46
CA LEU A 24 6.11 2.04 6.82
C LEU A 24 5.60 1.21 7.99
N LYS A 25 4.94 1.87 8.94
CA LYS A 25 4.15 1.22 9.98
C LYS A 25 2.80 0.76 9.42
N PRO A 26 2.13 -0.23 10.05
CA PRO A 26 0.83 -0.71 9.59
C PRO A 26 -0.23 0.40 9.43
N ASP A 27 -0.26 1.36 10.34
CA ASP A 27 -1.21 2.48 10.29
C ASP A 27 -0.94 3.41 9.10
N GLU A 28 0.33 3.65 8.79
CA GLU A 28 0.75 4.48 7.64
C GLU A 28 0.42 3.80 6.30
N VAL A 29 0.46 2.47 6.24
CA VAL A 29 0.02 1.70 5.07
C VAL A 29 -1.48 1.90 4.84
N LEU A 30 -2.29 1.85 5.91
CA LEU A 30 -3.74 2.09 5.84
C LEU A 30 -4.06 3.53 5.38
N GLU A 31 -3.36 4.53 5.90
CA GLU A 31 -3.50 5.92 5.44
C GLU A 31 -3.18 6.08 3.96
N LEU A 32 -2.09 5.45 3.49
CA LEU A 32 -1.71 5.43 2.07
C LEU A 32 -2.76 4.76 1.19
N VAL A 33 -3.31 3.62 1.63
CA VAL A 33 -4.38 2.93 0.90
C VAL A 33 -5.60 3.84 0.76
N ASN A 34 -6.04 4.47 1.85
CA ASN A 34 -7.15 5.40 1.83
C ASN A 34 -6.88 6.59 0.90
N TYR A 35 -5.68 7.18 0.96
CA TYR A 35 -5.31 8.27 0.06
C TYR A 35 -5.36 7.86 -1.41
N ILE A 36 -4.84 6.67 -1.76
CA ILE A 36 -4.89 6.17 -3.15
C ILE A 36 -6.33 5.99 -3.63
N ARG A 37 -7.27 5.59 -2.75
CA ARG A 37 -8.70 5.53 -3.08
C ARG A 37 -9.32 6.88 -3.37
N THR A 38 -8.84 7.96 -2.74
CA THR A 38 -9.30 9.31 -3.09
C THR A 38 -8.84 9.75 -4.48
N LEU A 39 -7.72 9.21 -4.99
CA LEU A 39 -7.17 9.53 -6.31
C LEU A 39 -7.80 8.72 -7.44
N GLN A 40 -8.28 7.51 -7.14
CA GLN A 40 -8.99 6.63 -8.07
C GLN A 40 -10.23 6.06 -7.38
N PRO A 41 -11.39 6.74 -7.48
CA PRO A 41 -12.66 6.24 -6.94
C PRO A 41 -13.13 4.97 -7.64
#